data_AF-D3A1B2-F1
#
_entry.id   AF-D3A1B2-F1
#
_cell.length_a   1.000
_cell.length_b   1.000
_cell.length_c   1.000
_cell.angle_alpha   90.00
_cell.angle_beta   90.00
_cell.angle_gamma   90.00
#
_symmetry.space_group_name_H-M   'P 1'
#
loop_
_entity.id
_entity.type
_entity.pdbx_description
1 polymer ?
#
loop_
_entity_poly.entity_id
_entity_poly.type
_entity_poly.pdbx_seq_one_letter_code
_entity_poly.pdbx_strand_id
1 'polypeptide(L)'
;FNPVHRMPLVEIIRGEKSSDETIAKVVAWASKMGKTPIVVNDCPGFFVNRVLFPYFAGFSQLLRDGADFRKIDKVMEKQFGWPMGPAYLLDVVGIDTAHHAQAVMAAGFPQRMQKDYRDAIDALFDANRFGQKNGLGFWRYKEDSKGKPKKEEDAAVEDLLAEVSQPKRDFSE
;
A
#
# COMPACT_ATOMS: atom_id res chain seq x y z
N PHE A 1 -5.00 7.69 -9.02
CA PHE A 1 -3.71 7.69 -8.29
C PHE A 1 -3.47 9.06 -7.67
N ASN A 2 -3.05 9.11 -6.41
CA ASN A 2 -2.80 10.34 -5.64
C ASN A 2 -1.29 10.56 -5.47
N PRO A 3 -0.72 11.76 -5.66
CA PRO A 3 -1.35 13.02 -6.13
C PRO A 3 -1.63 13.02 -7.63
N VAL A 4 -2.86 13.43 -7.99
CA VAL A 4 -3.34 13.39 -9.38
C VAL A 4 -2.42 14.17 -10.32
N HIS A 5 -1.86 15.31 -9.92
CA HIS A 5 -0.98 16.11 -10.79
C HIS A 5 0.40 15.47 -11.03
N ARG A 6 0.91 14.62 -10.13
CA ARG A 6 2.22 13.97 -10.28
C ARG A 6 2.14 12.58 -10.90
N MET A 7 1.05 11.86 -10.65
CA MET A 7 0.88 10.50 -11.15
C MET A 7 0.42 10.54 -12.61
N PRO A 8 1.21 10.05 -13.57
CA PRO A 8 0.88 10.15 -14.99
C PRO A 8 -0.19 9.15 -15.42
N LEU A 9 -0.27 8.00 -14.74
CA LEU A 9 -1.14 6.89 -15.10
C LEU A 9 -2.63 7.21 -14.85
N VAL A 10 -3.47 6.82 -15.81
CA VAL A 10 -4.92 6.69 -15.63
C VAL A 10 -5.32 5.28 -16.04
N GLU A 11 -5.77 4.48 -15.08
CA GLU A 11 -6.32 3.15 -15.34
C GLU A 11 -7.78 3.30 -15.76
N ILE A 12 -8.13 2.82 -16.95
CA ILE A 12 -9.48 2.87 -17.53
C ILE A 12 -10.05 1.45 -17.51
N ILE A 13 -11.08 1.27 -16.70
CA ILE A 13 -11.67 -0.05 -16.45
C ILE A 13 -12.80 -0.31 -17.45
N ARG A 14 -12.66 -1.38 -18.22
CA ARG A 14 -13.67 -1.89 -19.13
C ARG A 14 -14.55 -2.91 -18.40
N GLY A 15 -15.80 -2.55 -18.15
CA GLY A 15 -16.81 -3.49 -17.68
C GLY A 15 -17.39 -4.34 -18.82
N GLU A 16 -18.13 -5.39 -18.47
CA GLU A 16 -18.70 -6.35 -19.43
C GLU A 16 -19.61 -5.70 -20.50
N LYS A 17 -20.29 -4.61 -20.14
CA LYS A 17 -21.22 -3.86 -21.02
C LYS A 17 -20.64 -2.55 -21.56
N SER A 18 -19.36 -2.27 -21.31
CA SER A 18 -18.72 -1.04 -21.78
C SER A 18 -18.39 -1.15 -23.27
N SER A 19 -19.00 -0.30 -24.09
CA SER A 19 -18.73 -0.26 -25.54
C SER A 19 -17.34 0.32 -25.85
N ASP A 20 -16.75 -0.11 -26.97
CA ASP A 20 -15.47 0.42 -27.43
C ASP A 20 -15.51 1.93 -27.68
N GLU A 21 -16.65 2.46 -28.14
CA GLU A 21 -16.83 3.90 -28.33
C GLU A 21 -16.73 4.67 -27.00
N THR A 22 -17.35 4.15 -25.93
CA THR A 22 -17.27 4.76 -24.60
C THR A 22 -15.83 4.73 -24.08
N ILE A 23 -15.15 3.58 -24.18
CA ILE A 23 -13.75 3.44 -23.75
C ILE A 23 -12.84 4.39 -24.54
N ALA A 24 -13.01 4.49 -25.86
CA ALA A 24 -12.23 5.37 -26.71
C ALA A 24 -12.41 6.85 -26.32
N LYS A 25 -13.63 7.29 -25.99
CA LYS A 25 -13.89 8.66 -25.51
C LYS A 25 -13.15 8.95 -24.21
N VAL A 26 -13.17 8.01 -23.25
CA VAL A 26 -12.46 8.17 -21.96
C VAL A 26 -10.94 8.18 -22.15
N VAL A 27 -10.40 7.31 -23.01
CA VAL A 27 -8.97 7.28 -23.38
C VAL A 27 -8.54 8.61 -24.01
N ALA A 28 -9.30 9.12 -24.97
CA ALA A 28 -9.01 10.39 -25.63
C ALA A 28 -9.05 11.55 -24.62
N TRP A 29 -10.00 11.55 -23.69
CA TRP A 29 -10.09 12.57 -22.66
C TRP A 29 -8.92 12.53 -21.68
N ALA A 30 -8.55 11.34 -21.17
CA ALA A 30 -7.38 11.17 -20.31
C ALA A 30 -6.09 11.64 -21.01
N SER A 31 -5.91 11.29 -22.28
CA SER A 31 -4.76 11.74 -23.08
C SER A 31 -4.73 13.26 -23.23
N LYS A 32 -5.89 13.89 -23.46
CA LYS A 32 -6.02 15.36 -23.54
C LYS A 32 -5.65 16.07 -22.24
N MET A 33 -5.80 15.40 -21.09
CA MET A 33 -5.36 15.91 -19.78
C MET A 33 -3.84 15.77 -19.55
N GLY A 34 -3.07 15.28 -20.53
CA GLY A 34 -1.64 14.99 -20.37
C GLY A 34 -1.38 13.76 -19.52
N LYS A 35 -2.34 12.84 -19.43
CA LYS A 35 -2.20 11.54 -18.74
C LYS A 35 -1.83 10.44 -19.71
N THR A 36 -1.27 9.37 -19.16
CA THR A 36 -0.98 8.12 -19.86
C THR A 36 -2.07 7.11 -19.50
N PRO A 37 -3.11 6.96 -20.34
CA PRO A 37 -4.17 5.99 -20.09
C PRO A 37 -3.71 4.55 -20.38
N ILE A 38 -4.19 3.60 -19.58
CA ILE A 38 -4.09 2.16 -19.84
C ILE A 38 -5.49 1.56 -19.67
N VAL A 39 -5.92 0.76 -20.64
CA VAL A 39 -7.22 0.05 -20.57
C VAL A 39 -7.00 -1.32 -19.95
N VAL A 40 -7.80 -1.63 -18.93
CA VAL A 40 -7.80 -2.93 -18.23
C VAL A 40 -9.22 -3.45 -18.13
N ASN A 41 -9.41 -4.77 -18.06
CA ASN A 41 -10.72 -5.35 -17.80
C ASN A 41 -11.08 -5.26 -16.31
N ASP A 42 -12.38 -5.17 -16.03
CA ASP A 42 -12.90 -5.16 -14.67
C ASP A 42 -12.57 -6.44 -13.91
N CYS A 43 -12.04 -6.28 -12.70
CA CYS A 43 -11.84 -7.34 -11.71
C CYS A 43 -11.54 -6.71 -10.34
N PRO A 44 -11.68 -7.46 -9.23
CA PRO A 44 -11.36 -6.94 -7.89
C PRO A 44 -9.94 -6.36 -7.82
N GLY A 45 -9.84 -5.07 -7.51
CA GLY A 45 -8.57 -4.33 -7.44
C GLY A 45 -7.96 -3.93 -8.79
N PHE A 46 -8.68 -4.15 -9.90
CA PHE A 46 -8.24 -3.84 -11.26
C PHE A 46 -6.86 -4.45 -11.57
N PHE A 47 -5.93 -3.71 -12.16
CA PHE A 47 -4.55 -4.16 -12.33
C PHE A 47 -3.64 -3.63 -11.23
N VAL A 48 -3.55 -2.30 -11.06
CA VAL A 48 -2.49 -1.72 -10.23
C VAL A 48 -2.62 -2.12 -8.76
N ASN A 49 -3.82 -2.00 -8.18
CA ASN A 49 -4.01 -2.40 -6.79
C ASN A 49 -3.92 -3.92 -6.65
N ARG A 50 -4.47 -4.68 -7.60
CA ARG A 50 -4.41 -6.15 -7.58
C ARG A 50 -3.00 -6.71 -7.51
N VAL A 51 -2.02 -6.11 -8.19
CA VAL A 51 -0.62 -6.56 -8.12
C VAL A 51 0.10 -6.02 -6.89
N LEU A 52 -0.35 -4.88 -6.35
CA LEU A 52 0.24 -4.25 -5.17
C LEU A 52 -0.10 -4.99 -3.85
N PHE A 53 -1.30 -5.58 -3.74
CA PHE A 53 -1.69 -6.29 -2.51
C PHE A 53 -0.84 -7.53 -2.20
N PRO A 54 -0.51 -8.41 -3.17
CA PRO A 54 0.45 -9.50 -2.95
C PRO A 54 1.84 -9.01 -2.52
N TYR A 55 2.28 -7.85 -3.02
CA TYR A 55 3.51 -7.22 -2.57
C TYR A 55 3.44 -6.83 -1.09
N PHE A 56 2.33 -6.25 -0.64
CA PHE A 56 2.12 -5.98 0.79
C PHE A 56 1.92 -7.25 1.62
N ALA A 57 1.30 -8.29 1.09
CA ALA A 57 1.17 -9.57 1.79
C ALA A 57 2.55 -10.19 2.08
N GLY A 58 3.49 -10.13 1.12
CA GLY A 58 4.88 -10.55 1.34
C GLY A 58 5.60 -9.68 2.38
N PHE A 59 5.34 -8.37 2.39
CA PHE A 59 5.84 -7.49 3.45
C PHE A 59 5.28 -7.86 4.84
N SER A 60 3.97 -8.05 4.97
CA SER A 60 3.34 -8.53 6.21
C SER A 60 3.91 -9.87 6.66
N GLN A 61 4.24 -10.76 5.72
CA GLN A 61 4.87 -12.04 6.03
C GLN A 61 6.30 -11.89 6.55
N LEU A 62 7.11 -11.00 5.97
CA LEU A 62 8.43 -10.68 6.49
C LEU A 62 8.36 -10.15 7.92
N LEU A 63 7.42 -9.24 8.20
CA LEU A 63 7.24 -8.72 9.56
C LEU A 63 6.82 -9.82 10.53
N ARG A 64 5.87 -10.68 10.13
CA ARG A 64 5.44 -11.82 10.93
C ARG A 64 6.59 -12.77 11.24
N ASP A 65 7.55 -12.91 10.34
CA ASP A 65 8.75 -13.74 10.51
C ASP A 65 9.87 -13.04 11.32
N GLY A 66 9.61 -11.85 11.88
CA GLY A 66 10.53 -11.12 12.75
C GLY A 66 11.45 -10.12 12.02
N ALA A 67 11.12 -9.73 10.79
CA ALA A 67 11.91 -8.75 10.05
C ALA A 67 11.66 -7.32 10.53
N ASP A 68 12.70 -6.48 10.44
CA ASP A 68 12.59 -5.06 10.74
C ASP A 68 12.07 -4.26 9.54
N PHE A 69 10.89 -3.66 9.66
CA PHE A 69 10.28 -2.84 8.59
C PHE A 69 11.19 -1.70 8.13
N ARG A 70 12.01 -1.12 9.03
CA ARG A 70 12.95 -0.05 8.70
C ARG A 70 14.05 -0.54 7.76
N LYS A 71 14.54 -1.76 8.00
CA LYS A 71 15.52 -2.43 7.13
C LYS A 71 14.89 -2.81 5.80
N ILE A 72 13.66 -3.32 5.80
CA ILE A 72 12.93 -3.66 4.57
C ILE A 72 12.77 -2.40 3.70
N ASP A 73 12.22 -1.31 4.25
CA ASP A 73 12.06 -0.04 3.53
C ASP A 73 13.39 0.42 2.94
N LYS A 74 14.46 0.40 3.74
CA LYS A 74 15.81 0.79 3.28
C LYS A 74 16.30 -0.07 2.11
N VAL A 75 16.10 -1.38 2.15
CA VAL A 75 16.51 -2.29 1.06
C VAL A 75 15.68 -2.02 -0.20
N MET A 76 14.35 -1.93 -0.06
CA MET A 76 13.46 -1.69 -1.20
C MET A 76 13.72 -0.33 -1.85
N GLU A 77 14.05 0.70 -1.06
CA GLU A 77 14.37 2.03 -1.58
C GLU A 77 15.78 2.13 -2.16
N LYS A 78 16.81 1.67 -1.44
CA LYS A 78 18.21 1.93 -1.78
C LYS A 78 18.84 0.89 -2.70
N GLN A 79 18.36 -0.35 -2.68
CA GLN A 79 18.93 -1.45 -3.47
C GLN A 79 18.01 -1.83 -4.64
N PHE A 80 16.72 -1.98 -4.38
CA PHE A 80 15.77 -2.36 -5.42
C PHE A 80 15.33 -1.18 -6.31
N GLY A 81 15.30 0.04 -5.75
CA GLY A 81 14.99 1.26 -6.49
C GLY A 81 13.54 1.72 -6.42
N TRP A 82 12.76 1.24 -5.44
CA TRP A 82 11.44 1.82 -5.19
C TRP A 82 11.57 3.27 -4.70
N PRO A 83 10.68 4.18 -5.11
CA PRO A 83 10.64 5.54 -4.58
C PRO A 83 10.25 5.60 -3.09
N MET A 84 9.49 4.61 -2.60
CA MET A 84 9.04 4.48 -1.22
C MET A 84 9.01 3.01 -0.83
N GLY A 85 9.56 2.69 0.34
CA GLY A 85 9.48 1.34 0.91
C GLY A 85 8.05 0.93 1.25
N PRO A 86 7.76 -0.37 1.43
CA PRO A 86 6.42 -0.86 1.68
C PRO A 86 5.76 -0.27 2.94
N ALA A 87 6.49 -0.12 4.05
CA ALA A 87 5.94 0.43 5.28
C ALA A 87 5.59 1.92 5.09
N TYR A 88 6.52 2.67 4.49
CA TYR A 88 6.28 4.07 4.18
C TYR A 88 5.12 4.28 3.18
N LEU A 89 5.02 3.42 2.16
CA LEU A 89 3.94 3.47 1.18
C LEU A 89 2.58 3.17 1.83
N LEU A 90 2.51 2.19 2.74
CA LEU A 90 1.30 1.88 3.50
C LEU A 90 0.85 3.08 4.35
N ASP A 91 1.78 3.78 5.00
CA ASP A 91 1.46 4.99 5.76
C ASP A 91 0.95 6.14 4.88
N VAL A 92 1.43 6.26 3.64
CA VAL A 92 0.95 7.27 2.67
C VAL A 92 -0.44 6.91 2.13
N VAL A 93 -0.69 5.63 1.85
CA VAL A 93 -1.99 5.12 1.39
C VAL A 93 -3.04 5.20 2.51
N GLY A 94 -2.60 4.98 3.74
CA GLY A 94 -3.42 4.87 4.94
C GLY A 94 -3.65 3.41 5.33
N ILE A 95 -3.39 3.09 6.60
CA ILE A 95 -3.53 1.71 7.10
C ILE A 95 -4.99 1.27 7.10
N ASP A 96 -5.93 2.17 7.36
CA ASP A 96 -7.38 1.90 7.25
C ASP A 96 -7.80 1.59 5.82
N THR A 97 -7.27 2.35 4.84
CA THR A 97 -7.47 2.08 3.42
C THR A 97 -6.93 0.71 3.05
N ALA A 98 -5.72 0.37 3.50
CA ALA A 98 -5.10 -0.93 3.25
C ALA A 98 -5.88 -2.08 3.92
N HIS A 99 -6.31 -1.89 5.16
CA HIS A 99 -7.12 -2.85 5.92
C HIS A 99 -8.49 -3.11 5.26
N HIS A 100 -9.15 -2.07 4.73
CA HIS A 100 -10.38 -2.27 3.97
C HIS A 100 -10.12 -2.99 2.64
N ALA A 101 -9.11 -2.56 1.90
CA ALA A 101 -8.82 -3.09 0.58
C ALA A 101 -8.29 -4.53 0.62
N GLN A 102 -7.58 -4.96 1.68
CA GLN A 102 -7.22 -6.38 1.83
C GLN A 102 -8.45 -7.28 1.89
N ALA A 103 -9.55 -6.84 2.53
CA ALA A 103 -10.78 -7.62 2.63
C ALA A 103 -11.46 -7.76 1.27
N VAL A 104 -11.47 -6.68 0.47
CA VAL A 104 -11.98 -6.70 -0.92
C VAL A 104 -11.17 -7.67 -1.78
N MET A 105 -9.84 -7.62 -1.68
CA MET A 105 -8.95 -8.51 -2.43
C MET A 105 -9.08 -9.98 -2.00
N ALA A 106 -9.22 -10.23 -0.70
CA ALA A 106 -9.43 -11.57 -0.15
C ALA A 106 -10.77 -12.16 -0.61
N ALA A 107 -11.86 -11.39 -0.60
CA ALA A 107 -13.15 -11.84 -1.12
C ALA A 107 -13.12 -12.09 -2.65
N GLY A 108 -12.37 -11.26 -3.40
CA GLY A 108 -12.20 -11.42 -4.84
C GLY A 108 -11.28 -12.57 -5.27
N PHE A 109 -10.31 -12.93 -4.43
CA PHE A 109 -9.33 -14.00 -4.70
C PHE A 109 -9.03 -14.86 -3.46
N PRO A 110 -10.04 -15.53 -2.87
CA PRO A 110 -9.89 -16.27 -1.62
C PRO A 110 -8.82 -17.35 -1.68
N GLN A 111 -8.60 -17.94 -2.85
CA GLN A 111 -7.62 -19.00 -3.09
C GLN A 111 -6.15 -18.59 -2.87
N ARG A 112 -5.83 -17.29 -2.86
CA ARG A 112 -4.43 -16.83 -2.74
C ARG A 112 -4.22 -15.48 -2.04
N MET A 113 -5.28 -14.73 -1.77
CA MET A 113 -5.19 -13.42 -1.11
C MET A 113 -5.89 -13.39 0.26
N GLN A 114 -6.46 -14.52 0.69
CA GLN A 114 -6.97 -14.65 2.04
C GLN A 114 -5.82 -15.06 2.98
N LYS A 115 -5.68 -14.34 4.09
CA LYS A 115 -4.79 -14.70 5.20
C LYS A 115 -5.58 -15.32 6.35
N ASP A 116 -4.93 -16.19 7.10
CA ASP A 116 -5.45 -16.93 8.26
C ASP A 116 -4.86 -16.45 9.60
N TYR A 117 -4.05 -15.39 9.57
CA TYR A 117 -3.41 -14.78 10.74
C TYR A 117 -3.67 -13.28 10.84
N ARG A 118 -3.51 -12.74 12.06
CA ARG A 118 -3.48 -11.30 12.33
C ARG A 118 -2.10 -10.76 11.98
N ASP A 119 -2.03 -9.70 11.18
CA ASP A 119 -0.77 -9.13 10.70
C ASP A 119 -0.53 -7.70 11.20
N ALA A 120 0.58 -7.08 10.77
CA ALA A 120 0.92 -5.72 11.14
C ALA A 120 -0.16 -4.69 10.72
N ILE A 121 -0.85 -4.91 9.60
CA ILE A 121 -1.89 -4.00 9.12
C ILE A 121 -3.06 -4.03 10.10
N ASP A 122 -3.48 -5.23 10.55
CA ASP A 122 -4.55 -5.36 11.55
C ASP A 122 -4.14 -4.73 12.89
N ALA A 123 -2.92 -5.02 13.39
CA ALA A 123 -2.44 -4.50 14.67
C ALA A 123 -2.38 -2.96 14.70
N LEU A 124 -1.88 -2.34 13.62
CA LEU A 124 -1.83 -0.88 13.50
C LEU A 124 -3.24 -0.29 13.32
N PHE A 125 -4.13 -0.96 12.58
CA PHE A 125 -5.51 -0.54 12.42
C PHE A 125 -6.26 -0.51 13.75
N ASP A 126 -6.18 -1.59 14.54
CA ASP A 126 -6.82 -1.71 15.85
C ASP A 126 -6.32 -0.65 16.84
N ALA A 127 -5.04 -0.27 16.72
CA ALA A 127 -4.40 0.78 17.51
C ALA A 127 -4.69 2.21 17.01
N ASN A 128 -5.61 2.39 16.05
CA ASN A 128 -5.93 3.68 15.40
C ASN A 128 -4.71 4.38 14.78
N ARG A 129 -3.75 3.62 14.26
CA ARG A 129 -2.58 4.13 13.56
C ARG A 129 -2.82 4.05 12.05
N PHE A 130 -3.37 5.12 11.46
CA PHE A 130 -3.81 5.15 10.08
C PHE A 130 -2.81 5.76 9.09
N GLY A 131 -1.56 5.96 9.49
CA GLY A 131 -0.50 6.51 8.65
C GLY A 131 -0.44 8.04 8.69
N GLN A 132 -0.07 8.65 7.57
CA GLN A 132 0.12 10.11 7.47
C GLN A 132 -1.17 10.89 7.75
N LYS A 133 -2.34 10.29 7.48
CA LYS A 133 -3.63 10.98 7.62
C LYS A 133 -3.96 11.41 9.05
N ASN A 134 -3.46 10.68 10.05
CA ASN A 134 -3.66 11.00 11.47
C ASN A 134 -2.34 11.09 12.25
N GLY A 135 -1.21 11.16 11.54
CA GLY A 135 0.12 11.35 12.11
C GLY A 135 0.76 10.10 12.72
N LEU A 136 0.07 8.95 12.70
CA LEU A 136 0.51 7.73 13.38
C LEU A 136 0.32 6.53 12.47
N GLY A 137 1.39 5.88 12.05
CA GLY A 137 1.41 4.63 11.29
C GLY A 137 2.57 3.74 11.73
N PHE A 138 3.25 3.10 10.77
CA PHE A 138 4.58 2.51 10.99
C PHE A 138 5.58 3.56 11.46
N TRP A 139 5.46 4.78 10.94
CA TRP A 139 6.16 5.96 11.43
C TRP A 139 5.23 6.89 12.20
N ARG A 140 5.81 7.73 13.07
CA ARG A 140 5.15 8.94 13.56
C ARG A 140 5.45 10.08 12.60
N TYR A 141 4.43 10.87 12.28
CA TYR A 141 4.56 12.03 11.42
C TYR A 141 4.30 13.30 12.22
N LYS A 142 5.35 14.12 12.35
CA LYS A 142 5.23 15.50 12.85
C LYS A 142 5.41 16.48 11.72
N GLU A 143 4.78 17.64 11.83
CA GLU A 143 5.04 18.72 10.90
C GLU A 143 6.44 19.29 11.14
N ASP A 144 7.19 19.47 10.05
CA ASP A 144 8.43 20.23 10.08
C ASP A 144 8.15 21.74 10.12
N SER A 145 9.21 22.55 10.21
CA SER A 145 9.10 24.02 10.23
C SER A 145 8.48 24.63 8.95
N LYS A 146 8.26 23.82 7.92
CA LYS A 146 7.63 24.20 6.64
C LYS A 146 6.26 23.53 6.46
N GLY A 147 5.70 22.91 7.51
CA GLY A 147 4.41 22.24 7.49
C GLY A 147 4.40 20.92 6.71
N LYS A 148 5.57 20.32 6.43
CA LYS A 148 5.65 19.02 5.75
C LYS A 148 5.76 17.88 6.75
N PRO A 149 5.14 16.71 6.48
CA PRO A 149 5.25 15.56 7.35
C PRO A 149 6.68 15.02 7.37
N LYS A 150 7.27 14.96 8.56
CA LYS A 150 8.58 14.39 8.86
C LYS A 150 8.41 13.05 9.58
N LYS A 151 9.06 12.00 9.06
CA LYS A 151 9.11 10.67 9.66
C LYS A 151 9.95 10.69 10.93
N GLU A 152 9.39 10.19 12.04
CA GLU A 152 10.05 9.94 13.31
C GLU A 152 9.74 8.52 13.78
N GLU A 153 10.71 7.87 14.43
CA GLU A 153 10.49 6.57 15.05
C GLU A 153 9.51 6.68 16.22
N ASP A 154 8.76 5.60 16.45
CA ASP A 154 7.81 5.51 17.54
C ASP A 154 7.93 4.16 18.22
N ALA A 155 8.40 4.15 19.48
CA ALA A 155 8.62 2.93 20.23
C ALA A 155 7.34 2.09 20.40
N ALA A 156 6.16 2.73 20.42
CA ALA A 156 4.89 2.04 20.52
C ALA A 156 4.61 1.10 19.33
N VAL A 157 5.23 1.33 18.16
CA VAL A 157 5.09 0.44 17.00
C VAL A 157 5.76 -0.90 17.26
N GLU A 158 6.83 -0.94 18.05
CA GLU A 158 7.53 -2.19 18.38
C GLU A 158 6.66 -3.12 19.20
N ASP A 159 5.95 -2.58 20.20
CA ASP A 159 5.05 -3.35 21.04
C ASP A 159 3.89 -3.93 20.22
N LEU A 160 3.31 -3.12 19.31
CA LEU A 160 2.24 -3.56 18.41
C LEU A 160 2.70 -4.66 17.45
N LEU A 161 3.90 -4.53 16.88
CA LEU A 161 4.45 -5.54 15.99
C LEU A 161 4.81 -6.83 16.74
N ALA A 162 5.26 -6.74 18.00
CA ALA A 162 5.57 -7.91 18.82
C ALA A 162 4.35 -8.80 19.11
N GLU A 163 3.12 -8.24 19.10
CA GLU A 163 1.88 -9.02 19.24
C GLU A 163 1.61 -9.95 18.05
N VAL A 164 2.15 -9.63 16.87
CA VAL A 164 1.81 -10.28 15.59
C VAL A 164 3.05 -10.82 14.84
N SER A 165 4.21 -10.86 15.49
CA SER A 165 5.47 -11.32 14.90
C SER A 165 6.21 -12.32 15.77
N GLN A 166 7.05 -13.13 15.12
CA GLN A 166 8.10 -13.88 15.77
C GLN A 166 9.17 -12.93 16.35
N PRO A 167 9.99 -13.40 17.31
CA PRO A 167 11.12 -12.62 17.80
C PRO A 167 11.98 -12.07 16.67
N LYS A 168 12.42 -10.82 16.81
CA LYS A 168 13.23 -10.15 15.79
C LYS A 168 14.45 -10.99 15.44
N ARG A 169 14.70 -11.14 14.14
CA ARG A 169 15.88 -11.83 13.62
C ARG A 169 16.44 -11.09 12.41
N ASP A 170 17.75 -11.27 12.17
CA ASP A 170 18.35 -10.81 10.93
C ASP A 170 18.10 -11.84 9.82
N PHE A 171 17.86 -11.35 8.60
CA PHE A 171 17.63 -12.11 7.38
C PHE A 171 18.83 -12.02 6.42
N SER A 172 20.01 -11.64 6.93
CA SER A 172 21.26 -11.59 6.18
C SER A 172 21.96 -12.94 6.01
N GLU A 173 21.42 -14.01 6.60
CA GLU A 173 21.95 -15.38 6.56
C GLU A 173 21.03 -16.33 5.79
#